data_AF-A0A970FVK4-F1
#
_entry.id   AF-A0A970FVK4-F1
#
_cell.length_a   1.000
_cell.length_b   1.000
_cell.length_c   1.000
_cell.angle_alpha   90.00
_cell.angle_beta   90.00
_cell.angle_gamma   90.00
#
_symmetry.space_group_name_H-M   'P 1'
#
loop_
_entity.id
_entity.type
_entity.pdbx_description
1 polymer ?
#
loop_
_entity_poly.entity_id
_entity_poly.type
_entity_poly.pdbx_seq_one_letter_code
_entity_poly.pdbx_strand_id
1 'polypeptide(L)' 'LESINTDWSTLFATQTKGIQAKVDLNSLVELRNTFSHGNPISISIENVQRYFVSGCYVLNILDSIINQIEYTGLN' A
#
# COMPACT_ATOMS: atom_id res chain seq x y z
N LEU A 1 -7.97 10.48 3.51
CA LEU A 1 -7.50 9.98 4.83
C LEU A 1 -7.29 11.13 5.81
N GLU A 2 -6.55 12.19 5.44
CA GLU A 2 -6.36 13.38 6.30
C GLU A 2 -7.65 14.06 6.76
N SER A 3 -8.73 14.00 5.97
CA SER A 3 -10.04 14.56 6.33
C SER A 3 -10.94 13.64 7.17
N ILE A 4 -10.54 12.39 7.40
CA ILE A 4 -11.37 11.38 8.10
C ILE A 4 -10.91 11.19 9.54
N ASN A 5 -9.58 11.07 9.78
CA ASN A 5 -9.00 11.04 11.12
C ASN A 5 -7.47 11.27 11.04
N THR A 6 -6.96 12.30 11.71
CA THR A 6 -5.53 12.65 11.74
C THR A 6 -4.67 11.55 12.36
N ASP A 7 -5.23 10.77 13.29
CA ASP A 7 -4.55 9.67 13.96
C ASP A 7 -4.35 8.48 13.02
N TRP A 8 -5.31 8.20 12.13
CA TRP A 8 -5.18 7.12 11.14
C TRP A 8 -4.09 7.44 10.13
N SER A 9 -4.02 8.69 9.69
CA SER A 9 -2.96 9.16 8.80
C SER A 9 -1.58 8.98 9.44
N THR A 10 -1.44 9.36 10.72
CA THR A 10 -0.20 9.23 11.48
C THR A 10 0.19 7.76 11.72
N LEU A 11 -0.76 6.92 12.12
CA LEU A 11 -0.55 5.49 12.34
C LEU A 11 -0.16 4.79 11.03
N PHE A 12 -0.86 5.09 9.94
CA PHE A 12 -0.57 4.52 8.64
C PHE A 12 0.81 4.93 8.15
N ALA A 13 1.16 6.22 8.26
CA ALA A 13 2.49 6.70 7.92
C ALA A 13 3.60 6.05 8.77
N THR A 14 3.32 5.80 10.06
CA THR A 14 4.26 5.13 10.96
C THR A 14 4.45 3.66 10.58
N GLN A 15 3.36 2.91 10.39
CA GLN A 15 3.41 1.48 10.08
C GLN A 15 3.93 1.18 8.66
N THR A 16 3.82 2.12 7.74
CA THR A 16 4.35 2.00 6.37
C THR A 16 5.75 2.59 6.19
N LYS A 17 6.35 3.14 7.26
CA LYS A 17 7.68 3.76 7.18
C LYS A 17 8.76 2.71 6.93
N GLY A 18 9.52 2.88 5.84
CA GLY A 18 10.70 2.08 5.53
C GLY A 18 10.41 0.66 5.03
N ILE A 19 9.15 0.32 4.73
CA ILE A 19 8.82 -1.00 4.20
C ILE A 19 9.14 -1.10 2.70
N GLN A 20 9.61 -2.28 2.27
CA GLN A 20 9.90 -2.56 0.87
C GLN A 20 8.67 -2.36 -0.04
N ALA A 21 7.46 -2.59 0.50
CA ALA A 21 6.22 -2.42 -0.25
C ALA A 21 6.04 -1.02 -0.85
N LYS A 22 6.61 0.03 -0.25
CA LYS A 22 6.58 1.38 -0.82
C LYS A 22 7.34 1.45 -2.16
N VAL A 23 8.52 0.85 -2.22
CA VAL A 23 9.33 0.81 -3.45
C VAL A 23 8.63 -0.02 -4.51
N ASP A 24 8.12 -1.18 -4.13
CA ASP A 24 7.38 -2.07 -5.03
C ASP A 24 6.14 -1.39 -5.62
N LEU A 25 5.37 -0.64 -4.82
CA LEU A 25 4.20 0.10 -5.29
C LEU A 25 4.55 1.25 -6.25
N ASN A 26 5.65 1.96 -6.01
CA ASN A 26 6.14 2.97 -6.95
C ASN A 26 6.49 2.32 -8.31
N SER A 27 7.22 1.20 -8.29
CA SER A 27 7.53 0.45 -9.51
C SER A 27 6.28 -0.11 -10.20
N LEU A 28 5.25 -0.51 -9.45
CA LEU A 28 3.97 -0.93 -10.02
C LEU A 28 3.26 0.22 -10.75
N VAL A 29 3.29 1.44 -10.19
CA VAL A 29 2.73 2.63 -10.83
C VAL A 29 3.49 2.96 -12.12
N GLU A 30 4.82 2.92 -12.09
CA GLU A 30 5.66 3.08 -13.29
C GLU A 30 5.36 2.03 -14.36
N LEU A 31 5.21 0.76 -13.95
CA LEU A 31 4.83 -0.32 -14.85
C LEU A 31 3.46 -0.08 -15.48
N ARG A 32 2.45 0.30 -14.67
CA ARG A 32 1.10 0.64 -15.17
C ARG A 32 1.14 1.81 -16.15
N ASN A 33 1.96 2.84 -15.87
CA ASN A 33 2.13 3.97 -16.76
C ASN A 33 2.79 3.52 -18.07
N THR A 34 3.85 2.72 -18.00
CA THR A 34 4.56 2.15 -19.17
C THR A 34 3.58 1.36 -20.05
N PHE A 35 2.80 0.47 -19.44
CA PHE A 35 1.74 -0.29 -20.11
C PHE A 35 0.73 0.63 -20.81
N SER A 36 0.21 1.64 -20.11
CA SER A 36 -0.83 2.54 -20.64
C SER A 36 -0.39 3.38 -21.82
N HIS A 37 0.92 3.62 -21.96
CA HIS A 37 1.50 4.31 -23.10
C HIS A 37 1.84 3.37 -24.27
N GLY A 38 1.54 2.06 -24.15
CA GLY A 38 1.82 1.07 -25.19
C GLY A 38 3.30 0.67 -25.29
N ASN A 39 4.11 1.01 -24.29
CA ASN A 39 5.53 0.65 -24.29
C ASN A 39 5.71 -0.84 -23.96
N PRO A 40 6.72 -1.51 -24.52
CA PRO A 40 7.05 -2.88 -24.19
C PRO A 40 7.35 -3.03 -22.69
N ILE A 41 6.81 -4.09 -22.09
CA ILE A 41 7.07 -4.45 -20.70
C ILE A 41 8.14 -5.55 -20.66
N SER A 42 9.24 -5.30 -19.96
CA SER A 42 10.36 -6.26 -19.78
C SER A 42 10.49 -6.79 -18.35
N ILE A 43 9.51 -6.55 -17.49
CA ILE A 43 9.54 -6.96 -16.09
C ILE A 43 9.28 -8.46 -15.92
N SER A 44 9.96 -9.10 -14.96
CA SER A 44 9.71 -10.51 -14.63
C SER A 44 8.36 -10.73 -13.97
N ILE A 45 7.77 -11.91 -14.19
CA ILE A 45 6.52 -12.32 -13.53
C ILE A 45 6.63 -12.33 -12.01
N GLU A 46 7.80 -12.68 -11.48
CA GLU A 46 8.10 -12.69 -10.04
C GLU A 46 7.99 -11.28 -9.44
N ASN A 47 8.47 -10.26 -10.15
CA ASN A 47 8.34 -8.88 -9.71
C ASN A 47 6.87 -8.43 -9.74
N VAL A 48 6.09 -8.85 -10.74
CA VAL A 48 4.63 -8.56 -10.79
C VAL A 48 3.91 -9.19 -9.59
N GLN A 49 4.22 -10.45 -9.26
CA GLN A 49 3.68 -11.11 -8.08
C GLN A 49 4.10 -10.41 -6.78
N ARG A 50 5.38 -10.02 -6.65
CA ARG A 50 5.86 -9.25 -5.49
C ARG A 50 5.10 -7.94 -5.34
N TYR A 51 4.89 -7.20 -6.42
CA TYR A 51 4.16 -5.93 -6.39
C TYR A 51 2.70 -6.12 -5.96
N PHE A 52 2.04 -7.17 -6.44
CA PHE A 52 0.70 -7.54 -6.01
C PHE A 52 0.64 -7.82 -4.50
N VAL A 53 1.53 -8.67 -4.00
CA VAL A 53 1.61 -9.00 -2.57
C VAL A 53 1.89 -7.76 -1.71
N SER A 54 2.82 -6.92 -2.14
CA SER A 54 3.13 -5.64 -1.48
C SER A 54 1.91 -4.71 -1.43
N GLY A 55 1.08 -4.68 -2.48
CA GLY A 55 -0.18 -3.94 -2.49
C GLY A 55 -1.20 -4.48 -1.48
N CYS A 56 -1.42 -5.80 -1.47
CA CYS A 56 -2.27 -6.44 -0.47
C CYS A 56 -1.80 -6.15 0.96
N TYR A 57 -0.49 -6.22 1.21
CA TYR A 57 0.09 -5.95 2.52
C TYR A 57 -0.22 -4.52 3.00
N VAL A 58 -0.09 -3.51 2.13
CA VAL A 58 -0.40 -2.12 2.49
C VAL A 58 -1.90 -1.93 2.76
N LEU A 59 -2.77 -2.58 2.00
CA LEU A 59 -4.22 -2.56 2.26
C LEU A 59 -4.57 -3.21 3.60
N ASN A 60 -3.90 -4.32 3.96
CA ASN A 60 -4.10 -4.97 5.24
C ASN A 60 -3.66 -4.09 6.43
N ILE A 61 -2.58 -3.31 6.30
CA ILE A 61 -2.19 -2.32 7.31
C ILE A 61 -3.30 -1.27 7.48
N LEU A 62 -3.83 -0.76 6.38
CA LEU A 62 -4.91 0.23 6.42
C LEU A 62 -6.17 -0.36 7.08
N ASP A 63 -6.56 -1.57 6.68
CA ASP A 63 -7.70 -2.30 7.26
C ASP A 63 -7.52 -2.49 8.78
N SER A 64 -6.33 -2.93 9.21
CA SER A 64 -6.01 -3.07 10.62
C SER A 64 -6.13 -1.75 11.40
N ILE A 65 -5.72 -0.62 10.83
CA ILE A 65 -5.81 0.69 11.51
C ILE A 65 -7.26 1.12 11.67
N ILE A 66 -8.08 0.89 10.64
CA ILE A 66 -9.51 1.23 10.65
C ILE A 66 -10.24 0.34 11.67
N ASN A 67 -9.95 -0.97 11.67
CA ASN A 67 -10.67 -1.96 12.47
C ASN A 67 -10.12 -2.17 13.90
N GLN A 68 -8.89 -1.72 14.22
CA GLN A 68 -8.36 -1.77 15.60
C GLN A 68 -9.10 -0.83 16.57
N ILE A 69 -9.83 0.17 16.07
CA ILE A 69 -10.55 1.15 16.91
C ILE A 69 -11.94 0.67 17.34
N GLU A 70 -12.52 -0.33 16.65
CA GLU A 70 -13.78 -0.93 17.07
C GLU A 70 -13.66 -1.82 18.33
N TYR A 71 -12.44 -2.16 18.76
CA TYR A 71 -12.18 -3.02 19.92
C TYR A 71 -11.64 -2.32 21.18
N THR A 72 -11.32 -1.02 21.15
CA THR A 72 -10.98 -0.27 22.38
C THR A 72 -12.21 0.35 23.04
N GLY A 73 -13.32 -0.40 23.08
CA GLY A 73 -14.55 0.00 23.76
C GLY A 73 -14.28 0.49 25.19
N LEU A 74 -14.18 1.82 25.32
CA LEU A 74 -14.52 2.52 26.55
C LEU A 74 -16.03 2.34 26.74
N ASN A 75 -16.39 1.30 27.50
CA ASN A 75 -17.59 1.30 28.34
C ASN A 75 -17.23 1.92 29.70
#